data_AF-A0A1B6NQX2-F1
#
_entry.id   AF-A0A1B6NQX2-F1
#
_cell.length_a   1.000
_cell.length_b   1.000
_cell.length_c   1.000
_cell.angle_alpha   90.00
_cell.angle_beta   90.00
_cell.angle_gamma   90.00
#
_symmetry.space_group_name_H-M   'P 1'
#
loop_
_entity.id
_entity.type
_entity.pdbx_description
1 polymer ?
#
loop_
_entity_poly.entity_id
_entity_poly.type
_entity_poly.pdbx_seq_one_letter_code
_entity_poly.pdbx_strand_id
1 'polypeptide(L)' 'MPKEEWGTKRLCPHCATRFYDLKADPMTCPAC' A
#
# COMPACT_ATOMS: atom_id res chain seq x y z
N MET A 1 -5.38 0.90 -15.64
CA MET A 1 -5.71 -0.51 -15.37
C MET A 1 -4.91 -0.94 -14.15
N PRO A 2 -5.52 -1.52 -13.11
CA PRO A 2 -4.76 -2.02 -11.98
C PRO A 2 -3.91 -3.20 -12.47
N LYS A 3 -2.59 -3.04 -12.45
CA LYS A 3 -1.67 -4.14 -12.73
C LYS A 3 -1.63 -5.04 -11.49
N GLU A 4 -1.63 -6.36 -11.66
CA GLU A 4 -1.57 -7.32 -10.54
C GLU A 4 -0.32 -7.14 -9.65
N GLU A 5 0.70 -6.46 -10.17
CA GLU A 5 1.92 -6.08 -9.45
C GLU A 5 1.66 -5.12 -8.28
N TRP A 6 0.52 -4.40 -8.26
CA TRP A 6 0.24 -3.42 -7.20
C TRP A 6 -0.30 -4.05 -5.90
N GLY A 7 -0.69 -5.32 -5.90
CA GLY A 7 -1.26 -5.95 -4.71
C GLY A 7 -2.58 -5.31 -4.27
N THR A 8 -2.82 -5.20 -2.95
CA THR A 8 -4.08 -4.68 -2.40
C THR A 8 -3.98 -3.20 -2.05
N LYS A 9 -5.08 -2.46 -2.24
CA LYS A 9 -5.18 -1.08 -1.76
C LYS A 9 -5.42 -1.07 -0.25
N ARG A 10 -4.49 -0.51 0.51
CA ARG A 10 -4.50 -0.40 1.98
C ARG A 10 -4.69 1.04 2.43
N LEU A 11 -5.09 1.21 3.69
CA LEU A 11 -5.12 2.50 4.40
C LEU A 11 -4.06 2.44 5.49
N CYS A 12 -3.12 3.39 5.50
CA CYS A 12 -2.13 3.50 6.56
C CYS A 12 -2.82 3.87 7.90
N PRO A 13 -2.61 3.11 8.99
CA PRO A 13 -3.20 3.41 10.29
C PRO A 13 -2.59 4.64 10.97
N HIS A 14 -1.39 5.06 10.57
CA HIS A 14 -0.69 6.20 11.17
C HIS A 14 -1.06 7.55 10.51
N CYS A 15 -0.98 7.62 9.18
CA CYS A 15 -1.18 8.87 8.44
C CYS A 15 -2.46 8.91 7.59
N ALA A 16 -3.30 7.87 7.63
CA ALA A 16 -4.53 7.74 6.84
C ALA A 16 -4.35 7.85 5.31
N THR A 17 -3.12 7.71 4.80
CA THR A 17 -2.85 7.69 3.35
C THR A 17 -3.26 6.34 2.76
N ARG A 18 -3.93 6.37 1.60
CA ARG A 18 -4.26 5.15 0.84
C ARG A 18 -3.11 4.81 -0.10
N PHE A 19 -2.59 3.59 -0.04
CA PHE A 19 -1.48 3.13 -0.87
C PHE A 19 -1.70 1.69 -1.33
N TYR A 20 -0.93 1.26 -2.33
CA TYR A 20 -0.88 -0.13 -2.79
C TYR A 20 0.23 -0.86 -2.04
N ASP A 21 -0.04 -2.05 -1.51
CA ASP A 21 0.96 -2.80 -0.74
C ASP A 21 2.09 -3.40 -1.59
N LEU A 22 1.95 -3.42 -2.92
CA LEU A 22 2.92 -3.99 -3.85
C LEU A 22 3.33 -5.42 -3.50
N LYS A 23 2.48 -6.15 -2.76
CA LYS A 23 2.78 -7.47 -2.18
C LYS A 23 4.06 -7.50 -1.33
N ALA A 24 4.45 -6.37 -0.75
CA ALA A 24 5.59 -6.26 0.16
C ALA A 24 5.22 -6.80 1.55
N ASP A 25 6.13 -7.57 2.16
CA ASP A 25 6.02 -8.04 3.54
C ASP A 25 7.35 -7.78 4.26
N PRO A 26 7.41 -6.85 5.24
CA PRO A 26 6.32 -6.02 5.77
C PRO A 26 5.87 -4.90 4.81
N MET A 27 4.57 -4.62 4.79
CA MET A 27 3.99 -3.51 4.02
C MET A 27 4.43 -2.17 4.61
N THR A 28 5.18 -1.36 3.85
CA THR A 28 5.68 -0.04 4.28
C THR A 28 4.84 1.09 3.68
N CYS A 29 4.46 2.07 4.49
CA CYS A 29 3.76 3.25 4.00
C CYS A 29 4.74 4.15 3.21
N PRO A 30 4.43 4.58 1.98
CA PRO A 30 5.31 5.47 1.22
C PRO A 30 5.28 6.94 1.68
N ALA A 31 4.42 7.29 2.64
CA ALA A 31 4.15 8.68 3.03
C ALA A 31 4.66 9.04 4.43
N CYS A 32 4.92 8.07 5.30
CA CYS A 32 5.40 8.29 6.68
C CYS A 32 6.34 7.19 7.13
#